data_AF-A0A4R8A920-F1
#
_entry.id   AF-A0A4R8A920-F1
#
_cell.length_a   1.000
_cell.length_b   1.000
_cell.length_c   1.000
_cell.angle_alpha   90.00
_cell.angle_beta   90.00
_cell.angle_gamma   90.00
#
_symmetry.space_group_name_H-M   'P 1'
#
loop_
_entity.id
_entity.type
_entity.pdbx_description
1 polymer ?
#
loop_
_entity_poly.entity_id
_entity_poly.type
_entity_poly.pdbx_seq_one_letter_code
_entity_poly.pdbx_strand_id
1 'polypeptide(L)'
;MSYAKILLCLSILLFKTPTIQQTEHTSLMIVAHPDDESLFAGEEISSHPYFIICITNGDNPTRRAEFMQMLKKTNNNGIILSYPDKVNNRRSDWYYEKESIRKTLSFYTKIYDWEKIVTHNPQGEYGHQHHIMTSNIVKNITQQQNIKEKLYCFSYFKKEQNPPYAKQLTKAQHQAKVELLELYSSQEKTVHKFDHYIDYEKLVPYFND
;
A
#
# COMPACT_ATOMS: atom_id res chain seq x y z
N MET A 1 24.26 16.06 -19.67
CA MET A 1 23.78 15.15 -18.59
C MET A 1 23.88 15.89 -17.27
N SER A 2 22.76 16.15 -16.60
CA SER A 2 22.74 16.94 -15.37
C SER A 2 23.40 16.18 -14.21
N TYR A 3 24.26 16.88 -13.45
CA TYR A 3 24.99 16.40 -12.27
C TYR A 3 24.09 15.69 -11.23
N ALA A 4 22.79 15.95 -11.24
CA ALA A 4 21.79 15.27 -10.42
C ALA A 4 21.69 13.75 -10.67
N LYS A 5 21.95 13.28 -11.90
CA LYS A 5 21.94 11.84 -12.21
C LYS A 5 23.18 11.10 -11.68
N ILE A 6 24.31 11.80 -11.51
CA ILE A 6 25.58 11.21 -11.08
C ILE A 6 25.64 11.08 -9.55
N LEU A 7 25.08 12.04 -8.79
CA LEU A 7 25.01 11.93 -7.33
C LEU A 7 24.07 10.80 -6.86
N LEU A 8 23.00 10.51 -7.61
CA LEU A 8 22.04 9.46 -7.26
C LEU A 8 22.68 8.06 -7.34
N CYS A 9 23.57 7.81 -8.30
CA CYS A 9 24.30 6.54 -8.38
C CYS A 9 25.25 6.32 -7.18
N LEU A 10 25.80 7.40 -6.60
CA LEU A 10 26.75 7.30 -5.48
C LEU A 10 26.06 7.09 -4.12
N SER A 11 24.85 7.63 -3.90
CA SER A 11 24.09 7.33 -2.67
C SER A 11 23.48 5.93 -2.68
N ILE A 12 23.20 5.37 -3.87
CA ILE A 12 22.68 4.00 -4.05
C ILE A 12 23.77 2.93 -3.79
N LEU A 13 25.06 3.28 -3.86
CA LEU A 13 26.16 2.36 -3.55
C LEU A 13 26.41 2.17 -2.04
N LEU A 14 25.92 3.06 -1.18
CA LEU A 14 26.18 3.04 0.27
C LEU A 14 25.03 2.46 1.12
N PHE A 15 23.84 2.32 0.54
CA PHE A 15 22.76 1.53 1.12
C PHE A 15 22.41 0.45 0.10
N LYS A 16 22.38 -0.83 0.52
CA LYS A 16 21.79 -1.91 -0.29
C LYS A 16 20.29 -1.66 -0.46
N THR A 17 19.90 -0.64 -1.21
CA THR A 17 18.54 -0.47 -1.69
C THR A 17 18.33 -1.54 -2.76
N PRO A 18 17.33 -2.42 -2.62
CA PRO A 18 17.06 -3.43 -3.63
C PRO A 18 16.90 -2.72 -4.99
N THR A 19 17.73 -3.11 -5.96
CA THR A 19 17.63 -2.62 -7.32
C THR A 19 16.31 -3.10 -7.89
N ILE A 20 15.39 -2.17 -8.14
CA ILE A 20 14.10 -2.47 -8.74
C ILE A 20 14.37 -2.88 -10.18
N GLN A 21 14.20 -4.16 -10.49
CA GLN A 21 14.19 -4.62 -11.88
C GLN A 21 12.79 -4.30 -12.43
N GLN A 22 12.59 -3.05 -12.82
CA GLN A 22 11.31 -2.57 -13.35
C GLN A 22 10.99 -3.30 -14.66
N THR A 23 9.84 -3.97 -14.70
CA THR A 23 9.23 -4.37 -15.98
C THR A 23 8.30 -3.24 -16.43
N GLU A 24 8.04 -3.11 -17.74
CA GLU A 24 7.15 -2.08 -18.29
C GLU A 24 5.71 -2.09 -17.69
N HIS A 25 5.34 -3.14 -16.96
CA HIS A 25 4.01 -3.36 -16.37
C HIS A 25 3.97 -3.29 -14.83
N THR A 26 5.00 -2.71 -14.19
CA THR A 26 5.01 -2.65 -12.72
C THR A 26 4.08 -1.52 -12.21
N SER A 27 3.23 -1.82 -11.23
CA SER A 27 2.36 -0.86 -10.54
C SER A 27 2.92 -0.45 -9.17
N LEU A 28 2.42 0.67 -8.61
CA LEU A 28 2.77 1.15 -7.27
C LEU A 28 1.58 0.97 -6.33
N MET A 29 1.81 0.42 -5.14
CA MET A 29 0.82 0.38 -4.07
C MET A 29 1.35 1.10 -2.83
N ILE A 30 0.54 1.97 -2.24
CA ILE A 30 0.89 2.74 -1.05
C ILE A 30 -0.14 2.48 0.04
N VAL A 31 0.31 1.92 1.17
CA VAL A 31 -0.53 1.55 2.30
C VAL A 31 -0.05 2.19 3.60
N ALA A 32 -0.96 2.39 4.56
CA ALA A 32 -0.64 2.97 5.85
C ALA A 32 0.11 1.97 6.75
N HIS A 33 -0.37 0.73 6.80
CA HIS A 33 0.08 -0.30 7.72
C HIS A 33 0.45 -1.59 6.97
N PRO A 34 1.37 -2.39 7.53
CA PRO A 34 1.67 -3.70 6.95
C PRO A 34 0.51 -4.63 7.25
N ASP A 35 -0.09 -5.27 6.25
CA ASP A 35 -1.33 -6.08 6.24
C ASP A 35 -2.45 -5.47 5.39
N ASP A 36 -2.49 -4.14 5.25
CA ASP A 36 -3.47 -3.44 4.44
C ASP A 36 -3.45 -3.94 2.98
N GLU A 37 -2.25 -4.17 2.43
CA GLU A 37 -2.10 -4.66 1.06
C GLU A 37 -2.72 -6.05 0.86
N SER A 38 -2.56 -6.94 1.85
CA SER A 38 -3.12 -8.29 1.79
C SER A 38 -4.62 -8.31 2.08
N LEU A 39 -5.08 -7.45 2.99
CA LEU A 39 -6.48 -7.33 3.36
C LEU A 39 -7.33 -6.76 2.22
N PHE A 40 -6.87 -5.68 1.61
CA PHE A 40 -7.64 -4.94 0.62
C PHE A 40 -7.29 -5.27 -0.83
N ALA A 41 -6.14 -5.91 -1.07
CA ALA A 41 -5.63 -6.19 -2.41
C ALA A 41 -4.82 -7.50 -2.50
N GLY A 42 -5.12 -8.50 -1.65
CA GLY A 42 -4.36 -9.75 -1.59
C GLY A 42 -4.38 -10.57 -2.87
N GLU A 43 -5.50 -10.61 -3.59
CA GLU A 43 -5.56 -11.26 -4.91
C GLU A 43 -4.80 -10.46 -5.96
N GLU A 44 -4.98 -9.14 -5.96
CA GLU A 44 -4.37 -8.20 -6.89
C GLU A 44 -2.83 -8.29 -6.84
N ILE A 45 -2.23 -8.29 -5.64
CA ILE A 45 -0.78 -8.40 -5.48
C ILE A 45 -0.26 -9.82 -5.72
N SER A 46 -1.12 -10.84 -5.65
CA SER A 46 -0.74 -12.22 -6.01
C SER A 46 -0.70 -12.42 -7.53
N SER A 47 -1.53 -11.67 -8.26
CA SER A 47 -1.73 -11.84 -9.70
C SER A 47 -0.93 -10.84 -10.54
N HIS A 48 -0.50 -9.71 -9.98
CA HIS A 48 0.16 -8.63 -10.72
C HIS A 48 1.40 -8.09 -9.98
N PRO A 49 2.42 -7.62 -10.72
CA PRO A 49 3.64 -7.09 -10.13
C PRO A 49 3.45 -5.68 -9.55
N TYR A 50 3.85 -5.52 -8.29
CA TYR A 50 3.82 -4.28 -7.55
C TYR A 50 5.18 -3.93 -6.93
N PHE A 51 5.43 -2.63 -6.86
CA PHE A 51 6.25 -2.05 -5.81
C PHE A 51 5.34 -1.56 -4.68
N ILE A 52 5.51 -2.07 -3.46
CA ILE A 52 4.63 -1.77 -2.32
C ILE A 52 5.36 -0.87 -1.31
N ILE A 53 4.77 0.26 -0.95
CA ILE A 53 5.25 1.16 0.10
C ILE A 53 4.29 1.10 1.28
N CYS A 54 4.77 0.58 2.41
CA CYS A 54 4.09 0.69 3.69
C CYS A 54 4.65 1.88 4.48
N ILE A 55 3.79 2.80 4.94
CA ILE A 55 4.22 4.07 5.56
C ILE A 55 4.72 3.91 7.00
N THR A 56 4.15 2.98 7.76
CA THR A 56 4.45 2.85 9.20
C THR A 56 5.08 1.51 9.56
N ASN A 57 5.51 1.39 10.83
CA ASN A 57 5.93 0.14 11.47
C ASN A 57 7.23 -0.51 10.92
N GLY A 58 8.05 0.19 10.14
CA GLY A 58 9.36 -0.31 9.71
C GLY A 58 10.34 -0.53 10.87
N ASP A 59 10.15 0.19 11.98
CA ASP A 59 10.87 0.04 13.25
C ASP A 59 10.31 -1.09 14.12
N ASN A 60 9.09 -1.57 13.87
CA ASN A 60 8.52 -2.74 14.53
C ASN A 60 9.06 -4.03 13.87
N PRO A 61 9.92 -4.80 14.57
CA PRO A 61 10.62 -5.93 13.95
C PRO A 61 9.67 -7.06 13.52
N THR A 62 8.62 -7.32 14.28
CA THR A 62 7.62 -8.35 13.95
C THR A 62 6.85 -7.94 12.71
N ARG A 63 6.24 -6.75 12.72
CA ARG A 63 5.43 -6.25 11.59
C ARG A 63 6.24 -6.12 10.31
N ARG A 64 7.49 -5.66 10.41
CA ARG A 64 8.43 -5.65 9.29
C ARG A 64 8.70 -7.05 8.76
N ALA A 65 8.97 -8.03 9.63
CA ALA A 65 9.27 -9.39 9.19
C ALA A 65 8.07 -10.04 8.47
N GLU A 66 6.84 -9.78 8.92
CA GLU A 66 5.62 -10.25 8.27
C GLU A 66 5.44 -9.59 6.88
N PHE A 67 5.61 -8.28 6.77
CA PHE A 67 5.57 -7.56 5.50
C PHE A 67 6.59 -8.09 4.48
N MET A 68 7.83 -8.35 4.92
CA MET A 68 8.86 -8.91 4.05
C MET A 68 8.53 -10.34 3.59
N GLN A 69 7.85 -11.14 4.43
CA GLN A 69 7.36 -12.46 4.04
C GLN A 69 6.25 -12.37 3.00
N MET A 70 5.33 -11.40 3.13
CA MET A 70 4.29 -11.13 2.14
C MET A 70 4.89 -10.76 0.79
N LEU A 71 5.87 -9.83 0.76
CA LEU A 71 6.58 -9.48 -0.47
C LEU A 71 7.23 -10.70 -1.13
N LYS A 72 7.90 -11.54 -0.33
CA LYS A 72 8.51 -12.78 -0.82
C LYS A 72 7.48 -13.76 -1.38
N LYS A 73 6.35 -13.96 -0.68
CA LYS A 73 5.30 -14.92 -1.09
C LYS A 73 4.61 -14.48 -2.39
N THR A 74 4.46 -13.17 -2.60
CA THR A 74 3.82 -12.59 -3.79
C THR A 74 4.82 -12.27 -4.91
N ASN A 75 6.12 -12.52 -4.70
CA ASN A 75 7.20 -12.16 -5.62
C ASN A 75 7.20 -10.66 -6.00
N ASN A 76 6.82 -9.81 -5.05
CA ASN A 76 6.80 -8.36 -5.20
C ASN A 76 8.00 -7.71 -4.51
N ASN A 77 8.28 -6.47 -4.93
CA ASN A 77 9.26 -5.62 -4.28
C ASN A 77 8.56 -4.58 -3.41
N GLY A 78 9.25 -4.04 -2.42
CA GLY A 78 8.66 -3.01 -1.59
C GLY A 78 9.57 -2.52 -0.48
N ILE A 79 9.09 -1.50 0.20
CA ILE A 79 9.71 -0.91 1.36
C ILE A 79 8.67 -0.68 2.45
N ILE A 80 9.11 -0.78 3.69
CA ILE A 80 8.35 -0.41 4.86
C ILE A 80 9.11 0.71 5.58
N LEU A 81 8.43 1.85 5.75
CA LEU A 81 8.96 3.06 6.34
C LEU A 81 8.67 3.08 7.84
N SER A 82 9.42 3.88 8.59
CA SER A 82 9.32 3.97 10.06
C SER A 82 8.58 5.22 10.53
N TYR A 83 7.62 5.74 9.75
CA TYR A 83 6.78 6.83 10.25
C TYR A 83 5.89 6.32 11.40
N PRO A 84 5.61 7.17 12.40
CA PRO A 84 4.99 6.71 13.64
C PRO A 84 3.55 6.24 13.39
N ASP A 85 3.25 4.99 13.77
CA ASP A 85 1.87 4.55 13.92
C ASP A 85 1.24 5.12 15.19
N LYS A 86 2.00 5.12 16.29
CA LYS A 86 1.60 5.70 17.57
C LYS A 86 2.71 6.56 18.17
N VAL A 87 2.31 7.62 18.87
CA VAL A 87 3.15 8.46 19.72
C VAL A 87 2.49 8.51 21.10
N ASN A 88 3.24 8.16 22.15
CA ASN A 88 2.71 8.09 23.53
C ASN A 88 1.42 7.24 23.64
N ASN A 89 1.41 6.06 23.01
CA ASN A 89 0.27 5.13 22.92
C ASN A 89 -1.00 5.67 22.24
N ARG A 90 -0.95 6.87 21.66
CA ARG A 90 -2.03 7.43 20.84
C ARG A 90 -1.65 7.34 19.38
N ARG A 91 -2.64 7.13 18.52
CA ARG A 91 -2.43 7.14 17.07
C ARG A 91 -1.81 8.47 16.65
N SER A 92 -0.78 8.42 15.82
CA SER A 92 -0.19 9.64 15.27
C SER A 92 -1.17 10.35 14.35
N ASP A 93 -1.15 11.67 14.34
CA ASP A 93 -1.82 12.48 13.31
C ASP A 93 -0.84 12.95 12.23
N TRP A 94 0.38 12.39 12.25
CA TRP A 94 1.53 12.78 11.44
C TRP A 94 1.75 14.29 11.34
N TYR A 95 1.39 15.07 12.36
CA TYR A 95 1.49 16.53 12.30
C TYR A 95 2.91 16.99 11.91
N TYR A 96 3.94 16.39 12.52
CA TYR A 96 5.34 16.71 12.24
C TYR A 96 5.88 15.99 10.99
N GLU A 97 5.37 14.80 10.69
CA GLU A 97 5.91 13.94 9.62
C GLU A 97 5.24 14.17 8.26
N LYS A 98 4.05 14.79 8.21
CA LYS A 98 3.20 14.91 7.01
C LYS A 98 3.97 15.40 5.78
N GLU A 99 4.79 16.43 5.93
CA GLU A 99 5.56 16.99 4.81
C GLU A 99 6.67 16.04 4.36
N SER A 100 7.31 15.33 5.29
CA SER A 100 8.31 14.33 4.96
C SER A 100 7.69 13.10 4.27
N ILE A 101 6.54 12.61 4.75
CA ILE A 101 5.76 11.55 4.12
C ILE A 101 5.41 11.97 2.69
N ARG A 102 4.86 13.18 2.51
CA ARG A 102 4.51 13.72 1.19
C ARG A 102 5.71 13.77 0.24
N LYS A 103 6.87 14.25 0.70
CA LYS A 103 8.09 14.31 -0.11
C LYS A 103 8.57 12.92 -0.51
N THR A 104 8.60 11.98 0.44
CA THR A 104 9.00 10.59 0.20
C THR A 104 8.08 9.94 -0.83
N LEU A 105 6.77 10.01 -0.65
CA LEU A 105 5.81 9.42 -1.59
C LEU A 105 5.87 10.11 -2.95
N SER A 106 6.00 11.44 -3.00
CA SER A 106 6.12 12.21 -4.26
C SER A 106 7.38 11.85 -5.05
N PHE A 107 8.47 11.48 -4.37
CA PHE A 107 9.64 10.91 -5.02
C PHE A 107 9.27 9.57 -5.68
N TYR A 108 8.74 8.61 -4.92
CA TYR A 108 8.42 7.28 -5.44
C TYR A 108 7.37 7.28 -6.55
N THR A 109 6.38 8.18 -6.52
CA THR A 109 5.41 8.29 -7.63
C THR A 109 6.03 8.84 -8.91
N LYS A 110 7.20 9.52 -8.85
CA LYS A 110 7.89 10.12 -10.00
C LYS A 110 9.06 9.32 -10.54
N ILE A 111 9.66 8.45 -9.73
CA ILE A 111 10.91 7.79 -10.13
C ILE A 111 10.72 6.87 -11.34
N TYR A 112 9.51 6.36 -11.53
CA TYR A 112 9.13 5.48 -12.63
C TYR A 112 7.78 5.89 -13.20
N ASP A 113 7.55 5.53 -14.46
CA ASP A 113 6.22 5.65 -15.06
C ASP A 113 5.38 4.42 -14.70
N TRP A 114 4.69 4.50 -13.56
CA TRP A 114 3.85 3.41 -13.08
C TRP A 114 2.65 3.20 -13.99
N GLU A 115 2.28 1.93 -14.21
CA GLU A 115 1.03 1.60 -14.92
C GLU A 115 -0.19 2.11 -14.13
N LYS A 116 -0.18 1.84 -12.82
CA LYS A 116 -1.23 2.19 -11.87
C LYS A 116 -0.63 2.53 -10.52
N ILE A 117 -1.28 3.45 -9.80
CA ILE A 117 -0.99 3.80 -8.41
C ILE A 117 -2.22 3.42 -7.57
N VAL A 118 -2.04 2.61 -6.54
CA VAL A 118 -3.12 2.12 -5.66
C VAL A 118 -2.91 2.61 -4.24
N THR A 119 -3.99 3.05 -3.59
CA THR A 119 -3.97 3.53 -2.19
C THR A 119 -5.34 3.31 -1.53
N HIS A 120 -5.47 3.65 -0.25
CA HIS A 120 -6.74 3.71 0.46
C HIS A 120 -7.79 4.62 -0.19
N ASN A 121 -9.07 4.30 -0.03
CA ASN A 121 -10.17 5.15 -0.47
C ASN A 121 -10.36 6.40 0.40
N PRO A 122 -11.10 7.42 -0.08
CA PRO A 122 -11.26 8.69 0.64
C PRO A 122 -11.85 8.56 2.06
N GLN A 123 -12.62 7.50 2.30
CA GLN A 123 -13.26 7.20 3.59
C GLN A 123 -12.36 6.40 4.53
N GLY A 124 -11.18 5.96 4.08
CA GLY A 124 -10.26 5.12 4.83
C GLY A 124 -10.88 3.77 5.19
N GLU A 125 -11.60 3.18 4.23
CA GLU A 125 -12.34 1.92 4.35
C GLU A 125 -13.34 1.95 5.51
N TYR A 126 -12.91 1.52 6.69
CA TYR A 126 -13.71 1.49 7.91
C TYR A 126 -13.56 2.77 8.75
N GLY A 127 -13.11 3.88 8.15
CA GLY A 127 -12.93 5.17 8.82
C GLY A 127 -11.58 5.33 9.51
N HIS A 128 -10.57 4.56 9.09
CA HIS A 128 -9.27 4.58 9.75
C HIS A 128 -8.49 5.87 9.43
N GLN A 129 -8.12 6.63 10.46
CA GLN A 129 -7.45 7.93 10.31
C GLN A 129 -6.21 7.90 9.39
N HIS A 130 -5.27 6.97 9.58
CA HIS A 130 -4.10 6.89 8.69
C HIS A 130 -4.48 6.53 7.25
N HIS A 131 -5.53 5.75 7.03
CA HIS A 131 -5.94 5.39 5.66
C HIS A 131 -6.46 6.65 4.95
N ILE A 132 -7.29 7.45 5.64
CA ILE A 132 -7.77 8.75 5.16
C ILE A 132 -6.60 9.69 4.87
N MET A 133 -5.60 9.73 5.76
CA MET A 133 -4.42 10.59 5.59
C MET A 133 -3.56 10.16 4.41
N THR A 134 -3.26 8.87 4.29
CA THR A 134 -2.54 8.28 3.15
C THR A 134 -3.27 8.56 1.85
N SER A 135 -4.59 8.27 1.80
CA SER A 135 -5.47 8.55 0.67
C SER A 135 -5.37 10.01 0.21
N ASN A 136 -5.50 10.96 1.15
CA ASN A 136 -5.42 12.39 0.85
C ASN A 136 -4.02 12.82 0.38
N ILE A 137 -2.95 12.29 0.96
CA ILE A 137 -1.58 12.61 0.54
C ILE A 137 -1.35 12.13 -0.89
N VAL A 138 -1.67 10.86 -1.19
CA VAL A 138 -1.47 10.27 -2.52
C VAL A 138 -2.34 10.96 -3.57
N LYS A 139 -3.62 11.22 -3.27
CA LYS A 139 -4.51 12.03 -4.13
C LYS A 139 -3.89 13.36 -4.52
N ASN A 140 -3.41 14.12 -3.53
CA ASN A 140 -2.83 15.45 -3.79
C ASN A 140 -1.55 15.34 -4.62
N ILE A 141 -0.73 14.31 -4.37
CA ILE A 141 0.50 14.05 -5.14
C ILE A 141 0.15 13.76 -6.60
N THR A 142 -0.80 12.88 -6.89
CA THR A 142 -1.15 12.52 -8.28
C THR A 142 -1.80 13.67 -9.03
N GLN A 143 -2.62 14.49 -8.35
CA GLN A 143 -3.15 15.73 -8.93
C GLN A 143 -2.04 16.73 -9.26
N GLN A 144 -1.09 16.97 -8.34
CA GLN A 144 0.05 17.87 -8.56
C GLN A 144 0.98 17.40 -9.67
N GLN A 145 1.03 16.09 -9.91
CA GLN A 145 1.86 15.46 -10.93
C GLN A 145 1.13 15.28 -12.26
N ASN A 146 -0.16 15.65 -12.36
CA ASN A 146 -1.01 15.44 -13.52
C ASN A 146 -1.10 13.98 -13.99
N ILE A 147 -1.20 13.05 -13.04
CA ILE A 147 -1.34 11.60 -13.27
C ILE A 147 -2.54 11.02 -12.50
N LYS A 148 -3.60 11.82 -12.36
CA LYS A 148 -4.78 11.48 -11.54
C LYS A 148 -5.53 10.27 -12.10
N GLU A 149 -5.49 10.06 -13.41
CA GLU A 149 -6.10 8.96 -14.15
C GLU A 149 -5.45 7.60 -13.85
N LYS A 150 -4.22 7.61 -13.33
CA LYS A 150 -3.51 6.40 -12.89
C LYS A 150 -3.85 6.00 -11.44
N LEU A 151 -4.62 6.82 -10.71
CA LEU A 151 -4.91 6.58 -9.30
C LEU A 151 -6.15 5.71 -9.12
N TYR A 152 -5.98 4.60 -8.41
CA TYR A 152 -7.02 3.66 -8.01
C TYR A 152 -7.05 3.57 -6.48
N CYS A 153 -8.19 3.14 -5.96
CA CYS A 153 -8.31 2.84 -4.54
C CYS A 153 -8.99 1.51 -4.25
N PHE A 154 -8.73 1.03 -3.03
CA PHE A 154 -9.41 -0.13 -2.48
C PHE A 154 -10.90 0.15 -2.35
N SER A 155 -11.71 -0.75 -2.90
CA SER A 155 -13.13 -0.73 -2.65
C SER A 155 -13.41 -1.37 -1.27
N TYR A 156 -14.42 -0.88 -0.54
CA TYR A 156 -14.80 -1.44 0.76
C TYR A 156 -16.31 -1.32 0.97
N PHE A 157 -16.86 -2.24 1.75
CA PHE A 157 -18.25 -2.20 2.22
C PHE A 157 -18.31 -2.70 3.67
N LYS A 158 -19.24 -2.11 4.44
CA LYS A 158 -19.44 -2.48 5.85
C LYS A 158 -20.22 -3.79 5.95
N LYS A 159 -20.12 -4.46 7.10
CA LYS A 159 -20.80 -5.73 7.38
C LYS A 159 -22.32 -5.67 7.20
N GLU A 160 -22.94 -4.52 7.41
CA GLU A 160 -24.38 -4.31 7.25
C GLU A 160 -24.80 -4.03 5.80
N GLN A 161 -23.84 -3.92 4.88
CA GLN A 161 -24.07 -3.62 3.47
C GLN A 161 -23.90 -4.88 2.62
N ASN A 162 -24.65 -4.96 1.52
CA ASN A 162 -24.36 -5.94 0.49
C ASN A 162 -23.05 -5.57 -0.22
N PRO A 163 -22.25 -6.56 -0.65
CA PRO A 163 -21.09 -6.32 -1.48
C PRO A 163 -21.50 -5.50 -2.72
N PRO A 164 -20.89 -4.32 -2.97
CA PRO A 164 -21.28 -3.48 -4.09
C PRO A 164 -20.72 -3.98 -5.43
N TYR A 165 -20.11 -5.18 -5.46
CA TYR A 165 -19.53 -5.80 -6.64
C TYR A 165 -20.02 -7.24 -6.75
N ALA A 166 -20.48 -7.63 -7.94
CA ALA A 166 -21.00 -8.98 -8.20
C ALA A 166 -19.92 -10.07 -8.21
N LYS A 167 -18.64 -9.70 -8.35
CA LYS A 167 -17.51 -10.63 -8.47
C LYS A 167 -16.92 -10.92 -7.09
N GLN A 168 -17.30 -12.05 -6.51
CA GLN A 168 -16.60 -12.67 -5.39
C GLN A 168 -15.29 -13.28 -5.90
N LEU A 169 -14.29 -13.39 -5.03
CA LEU A 169 -13.08 -14.16 -5.33
C LEU A 169 -13.44 -15.62 -5.61
N THR A 170 -12.74 -16.24 -6.56
CA THR A 170 -12.82 -17.70 -6.72
C THR A 170 -12.27 -18.38 -5.47
N LYS A 171 -12.63 -19.66 -5.24
CA LYS A 171 -12.10 -20.42 -4.10
C LYS A 171 -10.56 -20.42 -4.03
N ALA A 172 -9.90 -20.49 -5.18
CA ALA A 172 -8.43 -20.44 -5.27
C ALA A 172 -7.87 -19.07 -4.89
N GLN A 173 -8.49 -17.98 -5.39
CA GLN A 173 -8.10 -16.62 -5.04
C GLN A 173 -8.34 -16.30 -3.56
N HIS A 174 -9.49 -16.72 -3.02
CA HIS A 174 -9.78 -16.63 -1.59
C HIS A 174 -8.71 -17.34 -0.76
N GLN A 175 -8.39 -18.59 -1.11
CA GLN A 175 -7.38 -19.36 -0.37
C GLN A 175 -6.01 -18.67 -0.42
N ALA A 176 -5.59 -18.17 -1.59
CA ALA A 176 -4.34 -17.42 -1.71
C ALA A 176 -4.33 -16.16 -0.84
N LYS A 177 -5.45 -15.42 -0.80
CA LYS A 177 -5.61 -14.24 0.06
C LYS A 177 -5.55 -14.60 1.54
N VAL A 178 -6.21 -15.68 1.97
CA VAL A 178 -6.14 -16.17 3.35
C VAL A 178 -4.70 -16.52 3.74
N GLU A 179 -3.95 -17.22 2.87
CA GLU A 179 -2.55 -17.56 3.14
C GLU A 179 -1.64 -16.32 3.27
N LEU A 180 -1.96 -15.21 2.60
CA LEU A 180 -1.27 -13.94 2.81
C LEU A 180 -1.60 -13.33 4.17
N LEU A 181 -2.88 -13.34 4.55
CA LEU A 181 -3.34 -12.83 5.84
C LEU A 181 -2.76 -13.63 7.02
N GLU A 182 -2.55 -14.93 6.86
CA GLU A 182 -1.91 -15.79 7.87
C GLU A 182 -0.44 -15.43 8.13
N LEU A 183 0.27 -14.81 7.17
CA LEU A 183 1.62 -14.30 7.40
C LEU A 183 1.65 -13.19 8.45
N TYR A 184 0.53 -12.48 8.64
CA TYR A 184 0.37 -11.42 9.62
C TYR A 184 -0.19 -11.94 10.94
N SER A 185 0.40 -13.00 11.47
CA SER A 185 0.02 -13.65 12.74
C SER A 185 -0.16 -12.66 13.91
N SER A 186 0.62 -11.58 13.97
CA SER A 186 0.50 -10.55 15.01
C SER A 186 -0.82 -9.75 14.94
N GLN A 187 -1.59 -9.89 13.87
CA GLN A 187 -2.84 -9.19 13.59
C GLN A 187 -4.02 -10.10 13.31
N GLU A 188 -3.95 -11.34 13.76
CA GLU A 188 -5.05 -12.30 13.64
C GLU A 188 -6.40 -11.68 14.04
N LYS A 189 -6.42 -10.91 15.15
CA LYS A 189 -7.62 -10.20 15.63
C LYS A 189 -8.12 -9.11 14.68
N THR A 190 -7.22 -8.48 13.92
CA THR A 190 -7.60 -7.49 12.90
C THR A 190 -8.22 -8.22 11.72
N VAL A 191 -7.58 -9.29 11.23
CA VAL A 191 -8.08 -10.12 10.12
C VAL A 191 -9.50 -10.61 10.41
N HIS A 192 -9.74 -11.22 11.58
CA HIS A 192 -11.07 -11.73 11.99
C HIS A 192 -12.18 -10.66 12.01
N LYS A 193 -11.84 -9.38 12.20
CA LYS A 193 -12.85 -8.30 12.16
C LYS A 193 -13.37 -8.05 10.74
N PHE A 194 -12.60 -8.45 9.73
CA PHE A 194 -12.88 -8.19 8.33
C PHE A 194 -13.34 -9.43 7.55
N ASP A 195 -13.71 -10.53 8.22
CA ASP A 195 -14.20 -11.77 7.58
C ASP A 195 -15.28 -11.54 6.52
N HIS A 196 -16.20 -10.60 6.77
CA HIS A 196 -17.26 -10.22 5.82
C HIS A 196 -16.74 -9.71 4.46
N TYR A 197 -15.49 -9.26 4.42
CA TYR A 197 -14.85 -8.67 3.26
C TYR A 197 -13.78 -9.58 2.63
N ILE A 198 -13.27 -10.60 3.33
CA ILE A 198 -12.15 -11.45 2.84
C ILE A 198 -12.48 -12.10 1.48
N ASP A 199 -13.73 -12.45 1.25
CA ASP A 199 -14.22 -13.04 -0.01
C ASP A 199 -14.31 -12.07 -1.18
N TYR A 200 -14.09 -10.79 -0.95
CA TYR A 200 -14.29 -9.73 -1.91
C TYR A 200 -13.03 -8.90 -2.06
N GLU A 201 -12.82 -8.45 -3.29
CA GLU A 201 -11.72 -7.57 -3.63
C GLU A 201 -12.01 -6.87 -4.94
N LYS A 202 -11.79 -5.56 -4.98
CA LYS A 202 -11.86 -4.79 -6.21
C LYS A 202 -11.09 -3.49 -6.04
N LEU A 203 -10.31 -3.14 -7.04
CA LEU A 203 -9.81 -1.78 -7.23
C LEU A 203 -10.79 -0.99 -8.08
N VAL A 204 -11.01 0.27 -7.71
CA VAL A 204 -11.84 1.22 -8.47
C VAL A 204 -11.03 2.47 -8.80
N PRO A 205 -11.32 3.17 -9.91
CA PRO A 205 -10.75 4.48 -10.16
C PRO A 205 -11.00 5.41 -8.97
N TYR A 206 -9.99 6.16 -8.56
CA TYR A 206 -10.10 7.03 -7.39
C TYR A 206 -11.03 8.22 -7.64
N PHE A 207 -10.94 8.77 -8.85
CA PHE A 207 -11.81 9.82 -9.34
C PHE A 207 -12.86 9.16 -10.22
N ASN A 208 -14.09 9.13 -9.73
CA ASN A 208 -15.24 8.89 -10.59
C ASN A 208 -15.63 10.27 -11.13
N ASP A 209 -15.38 10.50 -12.42
CA ASP A 209 -15.98 11.62 -13.15
C ASP A 209 -17.50 11.40 -13.31
#